data_AF-A0AAW5K5A6-F1
#
_entry.id   AF-A0AAW5K5A6-F1
#
_cell.length_a   1.000
_cell.length_b   1.000
_cell.length_c   1.000
_cell.angle_alpha   90.00
_cell.angle_beta   90.00
_cell.angle_gamma   90.00
#
_symmetry.space_group_name_H-M   'P 1'
#
loop_
_entity.id
_entity.type
_entity.pdbx_description
1 polymer ?
#
loop_
_entity_poly.entity_id
_entity_poly.type
_entity_poly.pdbx_seq_one_letter_code
_entity_poly.pdbx_strand_id
1 'polypeptide(L)'
;MKLYFGKSTLTTLLLAGFVAYAALAFWRRAEIQHWGRRTLLVLAWGLVLCVQAAVRDGYHLSVQHAIDGSCAPGLFAAAGPQAIVGGALAAAAVLCAIVTPFVGSQSGRRGLFFAATGCMLVKIAFVELSRVWFWLSGSTGWKF
;
A
#
# COMPACT_ATOMS: atom_id res chain seq x y z
N MET A 1 15.76 -22.99 -2.10
CA MET A 1 15.57 -21.54 -1.92
C MET A 1 15.48 -20.82 -3.26
N LYS A 2 14.31 -20.80 -3.91
CA LYS A 2 14.17 -20.28 -5.29
C LYS A 2 12.91 -19.45 -5.54
N LEU A 3 12.24 -18.96 -4.48
CA LEU A 3 10.96 -18.24 -4.63
C LEU A 3 10.93 -16.80 -4.10
N TYR A 4 11.90 -16.34 -3.31
CA TYR A 4 11.81 -14.98 -2.74
C TYR A 4 12.08 -13.88 -3.78
N PHE A 5 12.96 -14.14 -4.76
CA PHE A 5 13.39 -13.14 -5.75
C PHE A 5 12.94 -13.42 -7.20
N GLY A 6 12.40 -14.61 -7.49
CA GLY A 6 12.21 -15.08 -8.87
C GLY A 6 10.93 -14.64 -9.59
N LYS A 7 9.92 -14.15 -8.87
CA LYS A 7 8.63 -13.71 -9.47
C LYS A 7 8.20 -12.29 -9.07
N SER A 8 9.00 -11.57 -8.28
CA SER A 8 8.60 -10.33 -7.59
C SER A 8 9.58 -9.16 -7.75
N THR A 9 10.52 -9.21 -8.69
CA THR A 9 11.39 -8.07 -9.01
C THR A 9 10.60 -6.80 -9.31
N LEU A 10 9.46 -6.94 -10.00
CA LEU A 10 8.56 -5.81 -10.30
C LEU A 10 8.01 -5.15 -9.03
N THR A 11 7.50 -5.91 -8.07
CA THR A 11 7.00 -5.34 -6.79
C THR A 11 8.09 -4.62 -6.01
N THR A 12 9.29 -5.20 -5.95
CA THR A 12 10.42 -4.60 -5.22
C THR A 12 10.89 -3.32 -5.89
N LEU A 13 10.97 -3.30 -7.22
CA LEU A 13 11.30 -2.09 -7.99
C LEU A 13 10.22 -1.01 -7.86
N LEU A 14 8.95 -1.37 -7.95
CA LEU A 14 7.83 -0.44 -7.78
C LEU A 14 7.82 0.15 -6.37
N LEU A 15 8.11 -0.66 -5.35
CA LEU A 15 8.18 -0.20 -3.97
C LEU A 15 9.37 0.73 -3.76
N ALA A 16 10.56 0.34 -4.22
CA ALA A 16 11.75 1.16 -4.16
C ALA A 16 11.55 2.50 -4.88
N GLY A 17 10.95 2.47 -6.08
CA GLY A 17 10.59 3.65 -6.84
C GLY A 17 9.59 4.56 -6.10
N PHE A 18 8.58 3.99 -5.46
CA PHE A 18 7.61 4.75 -4.66
C PHE A 18 8.26 5.44 -3.46
N VAL A 19 9.13 4.74 -2.73
CA VAL A 19 9.88 5.31 -1.59
C VAL A 19 10.85 6.39 -2.06
N ALA A 20 11.58 6.14 -3.15
CA ALA A 20 12.49 7.12 -3.75
C ALA A 20 11.74 8.37 -4.20
N TYR A 21 10.57 8.22 -4.83
CA TYR A 21 9.71 9.33 -5.24
C TYR A 21 9.23 10.16 -4.03
N ALA A 22 8.80 9.50 -2.95
CA ALA A 22 8.40 10.17 -1.71
C ALA A 22 9.57 10.95 -1.08
N ALA A 23 10.77 10.37 -1.02
CA ALA A 23 11.97 11.03 -0.52
C ALA A 23 12.38 12.24 -1.38
N LEU A 24 12.37 12.09 -2.70
CA LEU A 24 12.64 13.19 -3.64
C LEU A 24 11.61 14.32 -3.52
N ALA A 25 10.33 13.98 -3.33
CA ALA A 25 9.29 14.97 -3.09
C ALA A 25 9.50 15.72 -1.76
N PHE A 26 10.04 15.07 -0.74
CA PHE A 26 10.38 15.71 0.52
C PHE A 26 11.58 16.66 0.42
N TRP A 27 12.63 16.27 -0.31
CA TRP A 27 13.81 17.12 -0.54
C TRP A 27 13.48 18.32 -1.42
N ARG A 28 12.80 18.11 -2.55
CA ARG A 28 12.46 19.18 -3.50
C ARG A 28 11.17 19.91 -3.16
N ARG A 29 10.72 19.85 -1.91
CA ARG A 29 9.44 20.43 -1.47
C ARG A 29 9.31 21.94 -1.68
N ALA A 30 10.43 22.67 -1.81
CA ALA A 30 10.43 24.11 -2.05
C ALA A 30 10.21 24.46 -3.54
N GLU A 31 10.54 23.55 -4.45
CA GLU A 31 10.54 23.78 -5.90
C GLU A 31 9.21 23.33 -6.57
N ILE A 32 8.39 22.55 -5.87
CA ILE A 32 7.18 21.92 -6.42
C ILE A 32 6.01 22.91 -6.44
N GLN A 33 5.55 23.27 -7.65
CA GLN A 33 4.43 24.18 -7.89
C GLN A 33 3.05 23.49 -7.95
N HIS A 34 3.01 22.18 -8.25
CA HIS A 34 1.77 21.45 -8.53
C HIS A 34 1.59 20.21 -7.64
N TRP A 35 1.30 20.44 -6.36
CA TRP A 35 1.08 19.35 -5.40
C TRP A 35 -0.12 18.46 -5.73
N GLY A 36 -1.20 19.03 -6.27
CA GLY A 36 -2.43 18.28 -6.56
C GLY A 36 -2.27 17.15 -7.58
N ARG A 37 -1.55 17.40 -8.69
CA ARG A 37 -1.26 16.37 -9.70
C ARG A 37 -0.38 15.26 -9.12
N ARG A 38 0.56 15.60 -8.24
CA ARG A 38 1.45 14.63 -7.59
C ARG A 38 0.70 13.74 -6.61
N THR A 39 -0.32 14.24 -5.92
CA THR A 39 -1.17 13.42 -5.05
C THR A 39 -1.92 12.34 -5.84
N LEU A 40 -2.45 12.69 -7.02
CA LEU A 40 -3.07 11.71 -7.92
C LEU A 40 -2.08 10.65 -8.41
N LEU A 41 -0.85 11.05 -8.76
CA LEU A 41 0.20 10.10 -9.16
C LEU A 41 0.56 9.12 -8.03
N VAL A 42 0.68 9.60 -6.80
CA VAL A 42 0.96 8.75 -5.62
C VAL A 42 -0.17 7.75 -5.40
N LEU A 43 -1.43 8.16 -5.54
CA LEU A 43 -2.55 7.24 -5.41
C LEU A 43 -2.58 6.18 -6.52
N ALA A 44 -2.38 6.58 -7.78
CA ALA A 44 -2.38 5.64 -8.89
C ALA A 44 -1.26 4.60 -8.73
N TRP A 45 -0.04 5.04 -8.39
CA TRP A 45 1.08 4.14 -8.12
C TRP A 45 0.81 3.27 -6.88
N GLY A 46 0.28 3.88 -5.81
CA GLY A 46 -0.10 3.17 -4.59
C GLY A 46 -1.14 2.07 -4.84
N LEU A 47 -2.10 2.31 -5.73
CA LEU A 47 -3.10 1.32 -6.14
C LEU A 47 -2.45 0.15 -6.89
N VAL A 48 -1.56 0.43 -7.84
CA VAL A 48 -0.80 -0.61 -8.55
C VAL A 48 -0.02 -1.48 -7.57
N LEU A 49 0.64 -0.87 -6.58
CA LEU A 49 1.32 -1.59 -5.50
C LEU A 49 0.38 -2.47 -4.67
N CYS A 50 -0.79 -1.94 -4.29
CA CYS A 50 -1.78 -2.69 -3.51
C CYS A 50 -2.32 -3.89 -4.28
N VAL A 51 -2.65 -3.72 -5.57
CA VAL A 51 -3.15 -4.81 -6.43
C VAL A 51 -2.09 -5.87 -6.59
N GLN A 52 -0.85 -5.48 -6.87
CA GLN A 52 0.23 -6.43 -7.06
C GLN A 52 0.55 -7.19 -5.76
N ALA A 53 0.48 -6.53 -4.60
CA ALA A 53 0.58 -7.18 -3.30
C ALA A 53 -0.57 -8.18 -3.08
N ALA A 54 -1.82 -7.81 -3.41
CA ALA A 54 -2.97 -8.68 -3.27
C ALA A 54 -2.90 -9.94 -4.15
N VAL A 55 -2.39 -9.81 -5.39
CA VAL A 55 -2.18 -10.95 -6.28
C VAL A 55 -1.06 -11.85 -5.75
N ARG A 56 0.07 -11.26 -5.31
CA ARG A 56 1.22 -11.99 -4.75
C ARG A 56 0.86 -12.76 -3.48
N ASP A 57 -0.01 -12.20 -2.65
CA ASP A 57 -0.39 -12.78 -1.36
C ASP A 57 -1.61 -13.71 -1.47
N GLY A 58 -2.21 -13.83 -2.66
CA GLY A 58 -3.43 -14.59 -2.87
C GLY A 58 -4.62 -14.01 -2.08
N TYR A 59 -4.64 -12.70 -1.80
CA TYR A 59 -5.67 -12.10 -0.95
C TYR A 59 -7.09 -12.27 -1.52
N HIS A 60 -7.23 -12.28 -2.85
CA HIS A 60 -8.51 -12.56 -3.53
C HIS A 60 -9.05 -13.96 -3.18
N LEU A 61 -8.18 -14.95 -2.97
CA LEU A 61 -8.57 -16.30 -2.54
C LEU A 61 -9.06 -16.31 -1.09
N SER A 62 -8.46 -15.49 -0.21
CA SER A 62 -8.95 -15.32 1.16
C SER A 62 -10.35 -14.73 1.21
N VAL A 63 -10.65 -13.78 0.32
CA VAL A 63 -12.00 -13.19 0.22
C VAL A 63 -13.00 -14.22 -0.29
N GLN A 64 -12.65 -14.96 -1.35
CA GLN A 64 -13.51 -16.02 -1.88
C GLN A 64 -13.77 -17.11 -0.83
N HIS A 65 -12.72 -17.60 -0.15
CA HIS A 65 -12.84 -18.57 0.94
C HIS A 65 -13.78 -18.08 2.06
N ALA A 66 -13.74 -16.79 2.42
CA ALA A 66 -14.62 -16.23 3.43
C ALA A 66 -16.09 -16.12 3.00
N ILE A 67 -16.37 -16.10 1.68
CA ILE A 67 -17.73 -16.01 1.13
C ILE A 67 -18.36 -17.39 0.99
N ASP A 68 -17.66 -18.34 0.35
CA ASP A 68 -18.24 -19.62 -0.07
C ASP A 68 -17.44 -20.86 0.35
N GLY A 69 -16.26 -20.68 0.98
CA GLY A 69 -15.40 -21.78 1.41
C GLY A 69 -14.78 -22.62 0.28
N SER A 70 -14.92 -22.21 -0.99
CA SER A 70 -14.61 -23.04 -2.16
C SER A 70 -13.12 -23.24 -2.44
N CYS A 71 -12.25 -22.34 -1.96
CA CYS A 71 -10.81 -22.38 -2.19
C CYS A 71 -10.02 -22.27 -0.89
N ALA A 72 -8.76 -22.70 -0.88
CA ALA A 72 -7.88 -22.45 0.26
C ALA A 72 -7.59 -20.93 0.40
N PRO A 73 -7.52 -20.39 1.62
CA PRO A 73 -7.23 -18.97 1.84
C PRO A 73 -5.79 -18.62 1.44
N GLY A 74 -5.58 -17.37 1.06
CA GLY A 74 -4.25 -16.80 0.82
C GLY A 74 -3.49 -16.52 2.12
N LEU A 75 -2.39 -15.77 2.02
CA LEU A 75 -1.46 -15.53 3.13
C LEU A 75 -2.11 -14.79 4.31
N PHE A 76 -3.01 -13.86 4.03
CA PHE A 76 -3.70 -13.04 5.02
C PHE A 76 -5.21 -13.28 4.92
N ALA A 77 -5.90 -13.38 6.07
CA ALA A 77 -7.35 -13.55 6.12
C ALA A 77 -8.09 -12.30 5.61
N ALA A 78 -9.28 -12.49 5.01
CA ALA A 78 -10.08 -11.41 4.44
C ALA A 78 -10.55 -10.37 5.47
N ALA A 79 -10.80 -10.80 6.72
CA ALA A 79 -11.12 -9.93 7.84
C ALA A 79 -9.96 -9.80 8.84
N GLY A 80 -8.72 -10.07 8.39
CA GLY A 80 -7.54 -10.01 9.24
C GLY A 80 -7.06 -8.58 9.53
N PRO A 81 -6.10 -8.41 10.47
CA PRO A 81 -5.53 -7.11 10.82
C PRO A 81 -4.98 -6.35 9.59
N GLN A 82 -4.38 -7.06 8.64
CA GLN A 82 -3.83 -6.50 7.40
C GLN A 82 -4.91 -5.90 6.50
N ALA A 83 -6.07 -6.56 6.42
CA ALA A 83 -7.21 -6.09 5.66
C ALA A 83 -7.84 -4.85 6.30
N ILE A 84 -8.06 -4.88 7.62
CA ILE A 84 -8.72 -3.80 8.36
C ILE A 84 -7.83 -2.56 8.40
N VAL A 85 -6.60 -2.68 8.92
CA VAL A 85 -5.66 -1.55 9.05
C VAL A 85 -5.24 -1.04 7.67
N GLY A 86 -4.91 -1.96 6.76
CA GLY A 86 -4.56 -1.59 5.39
C GLY A 86 -5.72 -0.95 4.64
N GLY A 87 -6.95 -1.38 4.88
CA GLY A 87 -8.17 -0.78 4.32
C GLY A 87 -8.37 0.65 4.83
N ALA A 88 -8.31 0.85 6.14
CA ALA A 88 -8.47 2.17 6.77
C ALA A 88 -7.43 3.18 6.27
N LEU A 89 -6.16 2.80 6.20
CA LEU A 89 -5.08 3.65 5.68
C LEU A 89 -5.26 3.98 4.19
N ALA A 90 -5.72 3.02 3.38
CA ALA A 90 -6.02 3.29 1.98
C ALA A 90 -7.21 4.24 1.82
N ALA A 91 -8.28 4.07 2.61
CA ALA A 91 -9.41 4.99 2.62
C ALA A 91 -8.97 6.41 3.01
N ALA A 92 -8.14 6.55 4.04
CA ALA A 92 -7.59 7.85 4.45
C ALA A 92 -6.75 8.51 3.34
N ALA A 93 -5.92 7.75 2.63
CA ALA A 93 -5.14 8.26 1.50
C ALA A 93 -6.05 8.73 0.34
N VAL A 94 -7.10 7.96 0.03
CA VAL A 94 -8.10 8.32 -0.98
C VAL A 94 -8.84 9.60 -0.60
N LEU A 95 -9.29 9.74 0.65
CA LEU A 95 -9.92 10.96 1.15
C LEU A 95 -9.00 12.17 1.02
N CYS A 96 -7.73 12.04 1.38
CA CYS A 96 -6.75 13.12 1.22
C CYS A 96 -6.64 13.58 -0.24
N ALA A 97 -6.64 12.64 -1.20
CA ALA A 97 -6.56 12.99 -2.61
C ALA A 97 -7.84 13.59 -3.17
N ILE A 98 -9.02 13.13 -2.72
CA ILE A 98 -10.32 13.71 -3.10
C ILE A 98 -10.41 15.15 -2.60
N VAL A 99 -9.92 15.44 -1.40
CA VAL A 99 -9.94 16.80 -0.82
C VAL A 99 -8.92 17.72 -1.50
N THR A 100 -7.78 17.19 -1.96
CA THR A 100 -6.67 17.95 -2.55
C THR A 100 -7.07 18.94 -3.67
N PRO A 101 -7.89 18.61 -4.69
CA PRO A 101 -8.30 19.56 -5.73
C PRO A 101 -9.10 20.75 -5.18
N PHE A 102 -9.88 20.55 -4.11
CA PHE A 102 -10.72 21.59 -3.49
C PHE A 102 -9.93 22.55 -2.59
N VAL A 103 -8.71 22.20 -2.19
CA VAL A 103 -7.86 23.09 -1.39
C VAL A 103 -7.22 24.14 -2.30
N GLY A 104 -7.52 25.42 -2.06
CA GLY A 104 -6.96 26.54 -2.83
C GLY A 104 -5.49 26.87 -2.50
N SER A 105 -5.00 26.49 -1.32
CA SER A 105 -3.64 26.81 -0.88
C SER A 105 -2.63 25.72 -1.27
N GLN A 106 -1.47 26.12 -1.79
CA GLN A 106 -0.38 25.18 -2.11
C GLN A 106 0.18 24.51 -0.84
N SER A 107 0.24 25.23 0.27
CA SER A 107 0.64 24.67 1.58
C SER A 107 -0.31 23.57 2.06
N GLY A 108 -1.63 23.74 1.87
CA GLY A 108 -2.62 22.72 2.22
C GLY A 108 -2.55 21.50 1.31
N ARG A 109 -2.43 21.70 0.00
CA ARG A 109 -2.21 20.61 -0.97
C ARG A 109 -0.93 19.82 -0.68
N ARG A 110 0.14 20.51 -0.27
CA ARG A 110 1.39 19.87 0.19
C ARG A 110 1.15 19.02 1.43
N GLY A 111 0.41 19.53 2.41
CA GLY A 111 0.05 18.77 3.61
C GLY A 111 -0.72 17.48 3.27
N LEU A 112 -1.74 17.58 2.42
CA LEU A 112 -2.55 16.43 1.98
C LEU A 112 -1.73 15.42 1.17
N PHE A 113 -0.79 15.88 0.33
CA PHE A 113 0.13 15.00 -0.38
C PHE A 113 0.96 14.16 0.61
N PHE A 114 1.56 14.78 1.62
CA PHE A 114 2.37 14.05 2.60
C PHE A 114 1.52 13.15 3.49
N ALA A 115 0.30 13.56 3.84
CA ALA A 115 -0.65 12.71 4.57
C ALA A 115 -1.01 11.46 3.76
N ALA A 116 -1.38 11.61 2.48
CA ALA A 116 -1.71 10.49 1.60
C ALA A 116 -0.51 9.56 1.38
N THR A 117 0.67 10.14 1.14
CA THR A 117 1.92 9.38 0.96
C THR A 117 2.30 8.63 2.24
N GLY A 118 2.18 9.28 3.40
CA GLY A 118 2.42 8.66 4.71
C GLY A 118 1.49 7.49 4.98
N CYS A 119 0.18 7.65 4.73
CA CYS A 119 -0.79 6.56 4.86
C CYS A 119 -0.42 5.36 3.99
N MET A 120 0.00 5.60 2.74
CA MET A 120 0.45 4.55 1.83
C MET A 120 1.72 3.86 2.30
N LEU A 121 2.72 4.62 2.76
CA LEU A 121 3.99 4.06 3.27
C LEU A 121 3.75 3.21 4.52
N VAL A 122 2.95 3.69 5.47
CA VAL A 122 2.60 2.94 6.68
C VAL A 122 1.84 1.66 6.32
N LYS A 123 0.88 1.73 5.40
CA LYS A 123 0.15 0.55 4.89
C LYS A 123 1.11 -0.49 4.32
N ILE A 124 2.01 -0.07 3.43
CA ILE A 124 2.94 -0.99 2.77
C ILE A 124 3.89 -1.60 3.79
N ALA A 125 4.48 -0.78 4.67
CA ALA A 125 5.37 -1.26 5.72
C ALA A 125 4.68 -2.29 6.61
N PHE A 126 3.43 -2.04 7.01
CA PHE A 126 2.66 -2.97 7.84
C PHE A 126 2.44 -4.33 7.17
N VAL A 127 2.09 -4.35 5.88
CA VAL A 127 1.88 -5.59 5.12
C VAL A 127 3.20 -6.34 4.90
N GLU A 128 4.27 -5.64 4.54
CA GLU A 128 5.58 -6.28 4.30
C GLU A 128 6.22 -6.79 5.60
N LEU A 129 6.15 -6.04 6.70
CA LEU A 129 6.64 -6.48 8.00
C LEU A 129 5.85 -7.69 8.51
N SER A 130 4.52 -7.69 8.33
CA SER A 130 3.68 -8.86 8.69
C SER A 130 4.11 -10.12 7.94
N ARG A 131 4.51 -9.98 6.67
CA ARG A 131 5.00 -11.10 5.86
C ARG A 131 6.39 -11.58 6.30
N VAL A 132 7.31 -10.65 6.59
CA VAL A 132 8.65 -11.01 7.09
C VAL A 132 8.52 -11.73 8.43
N TRP A 133 7.66 -11.23 9.32
CA TRP A 133 7.35 -11.87 10.59
C TRP A 133 6.84 -13.29 10.39
N PHE A 134 5.89 -13.49 9.47
CA PHE A 134 5.35 -14.81 9.13
C PHE A 134 6.42 -15.79 8.64
N TRP A 135 7.37 -15.32 7.83
CA TRP A 135 8.50 -16.11 7.37
C TRP A 135 9.44 -16.51 8.52
N LEU A 136 9.68 -15.59 9.47
CA LEU A 136 10.54 -15.84 10.63
C LEU A 136 9.87 -16.74 11.68
N SER A 137 8.56 -16.64 11.87
CA SER A 137 7.82 -17.42 12.87
C SER A 137 7.56 -18.87 12.45
N GLY A 138 7.83 -19.25 11.19
CA GLY A 138 7.55 -20.59 10.66
C GLY A 138 6.07 -21.00 10.73
N SER A 139 5.16 -20.07 11.04
CA SER A 139 3.75 -20.34 11.28
C SER A 139 2.95 -20.35 9.99
N THR A 140 2.13 -21.37 9.75
CA THR A 140 1.15 -21.39 8.66
C THR A 140 -0.15 -20.70 9.10
N GLY A 141 -0.27 -19.41 8.80
CA GLY A 141 -1.52 -18.63 8.90
C GLY A 141 -1.76 -17.99 10.28
N TRP A 142 -2.24 -16.73 10.29
CA TRP A 142 -2.99 -16.23 11.44
C TRP A 142 -4.29 -17.03 11.51
N LYS A 143 -4.33 -18.02 12.40
CA LYS A 143 -5.56 -18.75 12.73
C LYS A 143 -6.37 -17.85 13.67
N PHE A 144 -7.36 -17.16 13.14
CA PHE A 144 -8.49 -16.66 13.91
C PHE A 144 -9.70 -17.53 13.58
#